data_AF-A0A5E4F7J6-F1
#
_entry.id   AF-A0A5E4F7J6-F1
#
_cell.length_a   1.000
_cell.length_b   1.000
_cell.length_c   1.000
_cell.angle_alpha   90.00
_cell.angle_beta   90.00
_cell.angle_gamma   90.00
#
_symmetry.space_group_name_H-M   'P 1'
#
loop_
_entity.id
_entity.type
_entity.pdbx_description
1 polymer ?
#
loop_
_entity_poly.entity_id
_entity_poly.type
_entity_poly.pdbx_seq_one_letter_code
_entity_poly.pdbx_strand_id
1 'polypeptide(L)'
;MQATNKEYWISQKMRNIRSEIQQMSNEYGLPNASGDICEIVKRQFRRDGDLAVENIFSILPLDVRKIIKRHLLLPKLKEVPTLQGIDENVLDDIFLDHLEQVIYDGGNYIIREGEPLDMMIFISRGSVLTYNTSSTGHVGGGSGLSNTIGRLTRDDLYGQELMSWATTSTSFSDLPISSKTLKSHEKVEVFAIRASVLLHIVSEHKKYFKTETQHPHPTDSTLIEINEHGNS
;
A
#
# COMPACT_ATOMS: atom_id res chain seq x y z
N MET A 1 40.66 1.97 26.43
CA MET A 1 40.74 0.97 25.34
C MET A 1 39.38 0.51 24.78
N GLN A 2 38.23 0.77 25.42
CA GLN A 2 36.92 0.31 24.90
C GLN A 2 36.31 1.18 23.78
N ALA A 3 36.54 2.50 23.77
CA ALA A 3 35.94 3.42 22.78
C ALA A 3 36.46 3.20 21.34
N THR A 4 37.74 2.87 21.18
CA THR A 4 38.37 2.59 19.87
C THR A 4 37.82 1.31 19.24
N ASN A 5 37.42 0.34 20.06
CA ASN A 5 36.80 -0.90 19.59
C ASN A 5 35.37 -0.64 19.10
N LYS A 6 34.57 0.15 19.85
CA LYS A 6 33.19 0.49 19.48
C LYS A 6 33.09 1.27 18.16
N GLU A 7 33.87 2.33 17.97
CA GLU A 7 33.85 3.09 16.69
C GLU A 7 34.38 2.28 15.50
N TYR A 8 35.31 1.35 15.73
CA TYR A 8 35.74 0.40 14.69
C TYR A 8 34.58 -0.50 14.23
N TRP A 9 33.84 -1.11 15.17
CA TRP A 9 32.68 -1.95 14.83
C TRP A 9 31.57 -1.20 14.12
N ILE A 10 31.27 0.03 14.58
CA ILE A 10 30.28 0.89 13.91
C ILE A 10 30.72 1.20 12.49
N SER A 11 32.01 1.48 12.28
CA SER A 11 32.55 1.72 10.94
C SER A 11 32.45 0.49 10.03
N GLN A 12 32.61 -0.73 10.57
CA GLN A 12 32.41 -1.96 9.81
C GLN A 12 30.93 -2.19 9.47
N LYS A 13 30.02 -2.05 10.45
CA LYS A 13 28.57 -2.14 10.21
C LYS A 13 28.13 -1.14 9.14
N MET A 14 28.54 0.12 9.26
CA MET A 14 28.25 1.18 8.29
C MET A 14 28.79 0.85 6.90
N ARG A 15 30.01 0.28 6.80
CA ARG A 15 30.59 -0.11 5.50
C ARG A 15 29.73 -1.16 4.80
N ASN A 16 29.17 -2.11 5.53
CA ASN A 16 28.36 -3.20 4.97
C ASN A 16 27.01 -2.73 4.44
N ILE A 17 26.39 -1.72 5.09
CA ILE A 17 25.04 -1.26 4.73
C ILE A 17 25.01 0.01 3.89
N ARG A 18 26.15 0.69 3.69
CA ARG A 18 26.20 1.97 2.97
C ARG A 18 25.64 1.88 1.55
N SER A 19 25.94 0.78 0.85
CA SER A 19 25.39 0.54 -0.50
C SER A 19 23.88 0.35 -0.47
N GLU A 20 23.35 -0.34 0.55
CA GLU A 20 21.92 -0.56 0.73
C GLU A 20 21.19 0.75 1.07
N ILE A 21 21.79 1.61 1.89
CA ILE A 21 21.26 2.96 2.16
C ILE A 21 21.16 3.78 0.88
N GLN A 22 22.20 3.77 0.04
CA GLN A 22 22.18 4.49 -1.23
C GLN A 22 21.12 3.94 -2.18
N GLN A 23 21.03 2.61 -2.28
CA GLN A 23 20.05 1.94 -3.12
C GLN A 23 18.62 2.27 -2.67
N MET A 24 18.31 2.08 -1.38
CA MET A 24 17.00 2.40 -0.80
C MET A 24 16.65 3.88 -1.02
N SER A 25 17.60 4.79 -0.84
CA SER A 25 17.38 6.23 -1.07
C SER A 25 17.01 6.52 -2.52
N ASN A 26 17.68 5.89 -3.48
CA ASN A 26 17.36 6.05 -4.91
C ASN A 26 15.98 5.47 -5.25
N GLU A 27 15.66 4.29 -4.73
CA GLU A 27 14.38 3.62 -4.96
C GLU A 27 13.21 4.40 -4.34
N TYR A 28 13.43 5.05 -3.21
CA TYR A 28 12.44 5.94 -2.58
C TYR A 28 12.35 7.32 -3.24
N GLY A 29 13.11 7.61 -4.30
CA GLY A 29 13.11 8.93 -4.93
C GLY A 29 13.80 10.02 -4.10
N LEU A 30 14.65 9.64 -3.15
CA LEU A 30 15.37 10.51 -2.22
C LEU A 30 16.90 10.45 -2.41
N PRO A 31 17.45 10.65 -3.64
CA PRO A 31 18.87 10.38 -3.93
C PRO A 31 19.85 11.22 -3.10
N ASN A 32 19.43 12.41 -2.65
CA ASN A 32 20.24 13.33 -1.85
C ASN A 32 20.18 13.04 -0.34
N ALA A 33 19.25 12.18 0.12
CA ALA A 33 19.06 11.89 1.54
C ALA A 33 19.99 10.80 2.06
N SER A 34 20.73 10.09 1.19
CA SER A 34 21.56 8.95 1.59
C SER A 34 22.64 9.31 2.61
N GLY A 35 23.20 10.52 2.52
CA GLY A 35 24.16 11.06 3.50
C GLY A 35 23.55 11.27 4.88
N ASP A 36 22.38 11.91 4.94
CA ASP A 36 21.66 12.15 6.19
C ASP A 36 21.21 10.83 6.82
N ILE A 37 20.68 9.91 6.01
CA ILE A 37 20.30 8.56 6.44
C ILE A 37 21.53 7.82 6.99
N CYS A 38 22.70 7.90 6.34
CA CYS A 38 23.92 7.32 6.86
C CYS A 38 24.27 7.85 8.27
N GLU A 39 24.20 9.17 8.47
CA GLU A 39 24.48 9.76 9.78
C GLU A 39 23.44 9.38 10.84
N ILE A 40 22.16 9.29 10.47
CA ILE A 40 21.08 8.83 11.35
C ILE A 40 21.32 7.39 11.78
N VAL A 41 21.60 6.49 10.84
CA VAL A 41 21.87 5.07 11.11
C VAL A 41 23.12 4.90 11.98
N LYS A 42 24.18 5.65 11.69
CA LYS A 42 25.41 5.66 12.51
C LYS A 42 25.12 6.08 13.94
N ARG A 43 24.24 7.08 14.16
CA ARG A 43 23.79 7.48 15.50
C ARG A 43 22.99 6.37 16.19
N GLN A 44 22.19 5.60 15.46
CA GLN A 44 21.45 4.47 16.04
C GLN A 44 22.40 3.37 16.52
N PHE A 45 23.40 2.97 15.73
CA PHE A 45 24.42 2.00 16.20
C PHE A 45 25.25 2.49 17.38
N ARG A 46 25.42 3.81 17.54
CA ARG A 46 26.06 4.37 18.75
C ARG A 46 25.21 4.19 19.99
N ARG A 47 23.88 4.32 19.86
CA ARG A 47 22.93 4.15 20.96
C ARG A 47 22.76 2.68 21.32
N ASP A 48 22.55 1.84 20.32
CA ASP A 48 22.40 0.40 20.46
C ASP A 48 23.37 -0.32 19.52
N GLY A 49 24.43 -0.89 20.11
CA GLY A 49 25.47 -1.58 19.38
C GLY A 49 25.03 -2.94 18.83
N ASP A 50 24.00 -3.55 19.42
CA ASP A 50 23.50 -4.89 19.07
C ASP A 50 22.23 -4.84 18.21
N LEU A 51 21.79 -3.63 17.85
CA LEU A 51 20.66 -3.39 16.97
C LEU A 51 20.73 -4.30 15.73
N ALA A 52 19.77 -5.21 15.63
CA ALA A 52 19.61 -6.08 14.48
C ALA A 52 19.14 -5.24 13.29
N VAL A 53 19.82 -5.40 12.16
CA VAL A 53 19.46 -4.74 10.90
C VAL A 53 18.71 -5.75 10.06
N GLU A 54 17.39 -5.83 10.24
CA GLU A 54 16.53 -6.60 9.34
C GLU A 54 16.42 -5.89 7.98
N ASN A 55 16.30 -4.57 8.00
CA ASN A 55 16.38 -3.69 6.84
C ASN A 55 16.72 -2.24 7.28
N ILE A 56 17.10 -1.39 6.32
CA ILE A 56 17.51 0.00 6.61
C ILE A 56 16.36 0.86 7.13
N PHE A 57 15.13 0.66 6.64
CA PHE A 57 13.98 1.46 7.06
C PHE A 57 13.63 1.20 8.53
N SER A 58 13.69 -0.06 9.00
CA SER A 58 13.33 -0.43 10.38
C SER A 58 14.25 0.15 11.45
N ILE A 59 15.50 0.46 11.10
CA ILE A 59 16.46 1.09 12.01
C ILE A 59 16.34 2.62 12.07
N LEU A 60 15.60 3.25 11.13
CA LEU A 60 15.41 4.69 11.16
C LEU A 60 14.55 5.11 12.36
N PRO A 61 14.80 6.28 12.98
CA PRO A 61 13.88 6.89 13.93
C PRO A 61 12.44 6.94 13.42
N LEU A 62 11.46 6.87 14.33
CA LEU A 62 10.04 6.89 14.01
C LEU A 62 9.62 8.12 13.17
N ASP A 63 10.12 9.30 13.53
CA ASP A 63 9.89 10.56 12.83
C ASP A 63 10.42 10.52 11.39
N VAL A 64 11.62 9.98 11.19
CA VAL A 64 12.23 9.80 9.86
C VAL A 64 11.42 8.80 9.03
N ARG A 65 11.00 7.68 9.63
CA ARG A 65 10.12 6.71 8.96
C ARG A 65 8.79 7.34 8.54
N LYS A 66 8.20 8.18 9.39
CA LYS A 66 6.94 8.89 9.09
C LYS A 66 7.12 9.86 7.92
N ILE A 67 8.21 10.63 7.89
CA ILE A 67 8.53 11.52 6.74
C ILE A 67 8.67 10.72 5.44
N ILE A 68 9.39 9.60 5.45
CA ILE A 68 9.57 8.75 4.27
C ILE A 68 8.24 8.13 3.83
N LYS A 69 7.44 7.57 4.76
CA LYS A 69 6.10 7.05 4.45
C LYS A 69 5.20 8.11 3.84
N ARG A 70 5.20 9.32 4.40
CA ARG A 70 4.42 10.44 3.87
C ARG A 70 4.83 10.75 2.43
N HIS A 71 6.13 10.81 2.16
CA HIS A 71 6.65 11.05 0.81
C HIS A 71 6.22 9.97 -0.19
N LEU A 72 6.32 8.70 0.20
CA LEU A 72 6.04 7.56 -0.69
C LEU A 72 4.55 7.28 -0.89
N LEU A 73 3.78 7.30 0.21
CA LEU A 73 2.44 6.72 0.25
C LEU A 73 1.34 7.75 0.06
N LEU A 74 1.52 8.99 0.53
CA LEU A 74 0.46 9.99 0.50
C LEU A 74 0.00 10.35 -0.93
N PRO A 75 0.90 10.58 -1.90
CA PRO A 75 0.48 10.83 -3.28
C PRO A 75 -0.33 9.67 -3.86
N LYS A 76 -0.04 8.45 -3.44
CA LYS A 76 -0.63 7.21 -3.95
C LYS A 76 -1.97 6.90 -3.31
N LEU A 77 -2.11 7.18 -2.02
CA LEU A 77 -3.40 7.16 -1.35
C LEU A 77 -4.37 8.16 -1.99
N LYS A 78 -3.88 9.33 -2.44
CA LYS A 78 -4.69 10.32 -3.16
C LYS A 78 -5.18 9.90 -4.55
N GLU A 79 -4.54 8.91 -5.17
CA GLU A 79 -5.01 8.30 -6.43
C GLU A 79 -6.21 7.37 -6.20
N VAL A 80 -6.45 6.92 -4.96
CA VAL A 80 -7.59 6.07 -4.62
C VAL A 80 -8.86 6.93 -4.57
N PRO A 81 -9.92 6.60 -5.35
CA PRO A 81 -11.11 7.44 -5.48
C PRO A 81 -11.81 7.79 -4.15
N THR A 82 -11.84 6.85 -3.20
CA THR A 82 -12.47 7.06 -1.88
C THR A 82 -11.67 7.96 -0.95
N LEU A 83 -10.40 8.24 -1.28
CA LEU A 83 -9.48 9.04 -0.46
C LEU A 83 -9.17 10.42 -1.06
N GLN A 84 -9.45 10.62 -2.35
CA GLN A 84 -9.08 11.82 -3.08
C GLN A 84 -9.55 13.13 -2.40
N GLY A 85 -10.77 13.12 -1.85
CA GLY A 85 -11.39 14.28 -1.19
C GLY A 85 -10.96 14.53 0.26
N ILE A 86 -10.20 13.63 0.88
CA ILE A 86 -9.80 13.74 2.30
C ILE A 86 -8.52 14.57 2.39
N ASP A 87 -8.44 15.55 3.30
CA ASP A 87 -7.23 16.36 3.50
C ASP A 87 -5.96 15.51 3.70
N GLU A 88 -4.83 15.96 3.16
CA GLU A 88 -3.56 15.23 3.22
C GLU A 88 -3.05 15.01 4.64
N ASN A 89 -3.23 15.96 5.55
CA ASN A 89 -2.81 15.79 6.93
C ASN A 89 -3.73 14.81 7.66
N VAL A 90 -5.02 14.81 7.33
CA VAL A 90 -5.95 13.81 7.85
C VAL A 90 -5.58 12.41 7.35
N LEU A 91 -5.27 12.25 6.06
CA LEU A 91 -4.80 10.97 5.51
C LEU A 91 -3.50 10.52 6.17
N ASP A 92 -2.55 11.44 6.36
CA ASP A 92 -1.31 11.17 7.09
C ASP A 92 -1.60 10.60 8.48
N ASP A 93 -2.41 11.32 9.25
CA ASP A 93 -2.71 11.01 10.65
C ASP A 93 -3.46 9.67 10.83
N ILE A 94 -4.34 9.30 9.89
CA ILE A 94 -5.19 8.12 10.06
C ILE A 94 -4.71 6.88 9.29
N PHE A 95 -3.78 6.99 8.33
CA PHE A 95 -3.29 5.83 7.55
C PHE A 95 -1.82 5.49 7.77
N LEU A 96 -0.91 6.47 7.78
CA LEU A 96 0.52 6.18 7.57
C LEU A 96 1.15 5.36 8.70
N ASP A 97 0.70 5.57 9.94
CA ASP A 97 1.19 4.82 11.08
C ASP A 97 0.76 3.35 11.05
N HIS A 98 -0.30 3.03 10.29
CA HIS A 98 -0.85 1.67 10.15
C HIS A 98 -0.31 0.88 8.95
N LEU A 99 0.41 1.54 8.04
CA LEU A 99 1.05 0.89 6.89
C LEU A 99 2.36 0.22 7.32
N GLU A 100 2.38 -1.11 7.37
CA GLU A 100 3.55 -1.89 7.80
C GLU A 100 4.46 -2.17 6.60
N GLN A 101 5.77 -2.00 6.79
CA GLN A 101 6.74 -2.42 5.79
C GLN A 101 6.87 -3.94 5.86
N VAL A 102 6.68 -4.61 4.72
CA VAL A 102 6.80 -6.07 4.60
C VAL A 102 7.75 -6.39 3.44
N ILE A 103 8.64 -7.36 3.68
CA ILE A 103 9.61 -7.82 2.69
C ILE A 103 9.28 -9.27 2.32
N TYR A 104 9.15 -9.52 1.02
CA TYR A 104 8.96 -10.85 0.47
C TYR A 104 10.20 -11.25 -0.32
N ASP A 105 10.80 -12.40 -0.01
CA ASP A 105 11.82 -12.98 -0.88
C ASP A 105 11.21 -13.42 -2.22
N GLY A 106 12.03 -13.61 -3.25
CA GLY A 106 11.56 -14.01 -4.58
C GLY A 106 10.84 -15.37 -4.58
N GLY A 107 9.74 -15.46 -5.33
CA GLY A 107 8.97 -16.68 -5.48
C GLY A 107 7.90 -16.92 -4.40
N ASN A 108 7.72 -16.00 -3.46
CA ASN A 108 6.68 -16.10 -2.44
C ASN A 108 5.33 -15.59 -2.95
N TYR A 109 4.26 -16.26 -2.52
CA TYR A 109 2.90 -15.77 -2.75
C TYR A 109 2.58 -14.66 -1.76
N ILE A 110 2.06 -13.55 -2.26
CA ILE A 110 1.64 -12.40 -1.47
C ILE A 110 0.12 -12.46 -1.26
N ILE A 111 -0.63 -12.60 -2.36
CA ILE A 111 -2.09 -12.76 -2.41
C ILE A 111 -2.41 -13.89 -3.38
N ARG A 112 -3.42 -14.71 -3.11
CA ARG A 112 -3.84 -15.81 -4.00
C ARG A 112 -5.25 -15.58 -4.50
N GLU A 113 -5.45 -15.85 -5.78
CA GLU A 113 -6.77 -15.83 -6.38
C GLU A 113 -7.72 -16.81 -5.68
N GLY A 114 -8.96 -16.40 -5.47
CA GLY A 114 -9.99 -17.21 -4.80
C GLY A 114 -9.93 -17.15 -3.26
N GLU A 115 -8.88 -16.58 -2.68
CA GLU A 115 -8.81 -16.33 -1.24
C GLU A 115 -9.37 -14.93 -0.88
N PRO A 116 -9.91 -14.75 0.34
CA PRO A 116 -10.29 -13.42 0.83
C PRO A 116 -9.12 -12.45 0.72
N LEU A 117 -9.36 -11.29 0.11
CA LEU A 117 -8.38 -10.23 0.01
C LEU A 117 -8.26 -9.57 1.39
N ASP A 118 -7.18 -9.86 2.11
CA ASP A 118 -7.03 -9.46 3.52
C ASP A 118 -6.09 -8.26 3.72
N MET A 119 -5.50 -7.72 2.64
CA MET A 119 -4.60 -6.58 2.71
C MET A 119 -4.59 -5.76 1.41
N MET A 120 -4.37 -4.45 1.57
CA MET A 120 -4.00 -3.53 0.50
C MET A 120 -2.48 -3.31 0.56
N ILE A 121 -1.81 -3.35 -0.59
CA ILE A 121 -0.35 -3.23 -0.66
C ILE A 121 0.09 -2.16 -1.65
N PHE A 122 1.13 -1.41 -1.28
CA PHE A 122 1.87 -0.49 -2.13
C PHE A 122 3.28 -1.02 -2.35
N ILE A 123 3.74 -1.12 -3.60
CA ILE A 123 5.07 -1.63 -3.91
C ILE A 123 6.09 -0.50 -3.85
N SER A 124 7.00 -0.55 -2.86
CA SER A 124 8.10 0.41 -2.72
C SER A 124 9.37 -0.05 -3.43
N ARG A 125 9.59 -1.36 -3.59
CA ARG A 125 10.75 -1.91 -4.30
C ARG A 125 10.46 -3.27 -4.94
N GLY A 126 11.13 -3.51 -6.06
CA GLY A 126 11.09 -4.80 -6.77
C GLY A 126 9.86 -4.93 -7.65
N SER A 127 9.55 -6.17 -8.03
CA SER A 127 8.44 -6.47 -8.92
C SER A 127 7.65 -7.72 -8.51
N VAL A 128 6.34 -7.65 -8.71
CA VAL A 128 5.37 -8.70 -8.41
C VAL A 128 4.74 -9.15 -9.72
N LEU A 129 4.77 -10.46 -9.98
CA LEU A 129 4.04 -11.04 -11.11
C LEU A 129 2.60 -11.30 -10.69
N THR A 130 1.69 -10.97 -11.60
CA THR A 130 0.25 -11.22 -11.43
C THR A 130 -0.18 -12.36 -12.33
N TYR A 131 -0.97 -13.26 -11.78
CA TYR A 131 -1.51 -14.43 -12.46
C TYR A 131 -3.02 -14.48 -12.30
N ASN A 132 -3.68 -15.10 -13.27
CA ASN A 132 -5.08 -15.48 -13.16
C ASN A 132 -5.26 -16.92 -13.69
N THR A 133 -6.17 -17.64 -13.06
CA THR A 133 -6.54 -19.00 -13.41
C THR A 133 -7.68 -18.95 -14.41
N SER A 134 -7.38 -19.25 -15.67
CA SER A 134 -8.45 -19.49 -16.62
C SER A 134 -9.11 -20.82 -16.28
N SER A 135 -10.38 -20.80 -15.91
CA SER A 135 -11.22 -21.99 -15.87
C SER A 135 -11.49 -22.44 -17.30
N THR A 136 -10.62 -23.30 -17.85
CA THR A 136 -11.01 -24.08 -19.03
C THR A 136 -12.16 -24.98 -18.59
N GLY A 137 -13.35 -24.77 -19.16
CA GLY A 137 -14.63 -25.35 -18.74
C GLY A 137 -14.76 -26.86 -18.93
N HIS A 138 -13.80 -27.65 -18.44
CA HIS A 138 -13.94 -29.08 -18.32
C HIS A 138 -14.60 -29.40 -16.99
N VAL A 139 -15.90 -29.70 -17.08
CA VAL A 139 -16.70 -30.37 -16.05
C VAL A 139 -16.02 -31.71 -15.74
N GLY A 140 -15.08 -31.72 -14.80
CA GLY A 140 -14.35 -32.91 -14.39
C GLY A 140 -12.86 -32.68 -14.13
N GLY A 141 -12.52 -32.10 -12.97
CA GLY A 141 -11.24 -32.37 -12.29
C GLY A 141 -9.95 -31.78 -12.87
N GLY A 142 -10.00 -30.87 -13.84
CA GLY A 142 -8.80 -30.22 -14.38
C GLY A 142 -8.28 -29.07 -13.51
N SER A 143 -7.04 -29.16 -13.03
CA SER A 143 -6.30 -28.01 -12.50
C SER A 143 -6.26 -26.91 -13.55
N GLY A 144 -6.85 -25.74 -13.26
CA GLY A 144 -6.88 -24.61 -14.19
C GLY A 144 -5.48 -24.17 -14.64
N LEU A 145 -5.36 -23.69 -15.88
CA LEU A 145 -4.12 -23.15 -16.41
C LEU A 145 -3.89 -21.76 -15.79
N SER A 146 -2.77 -21.60 -15.06
CA SER A 146 -2.35 -20.33 -14.48
C SER A 146 -1.52 -19.53 -15.49
N ASN A 147 -2.04 -18.40 -15.95
CA ASN A 147 -1.37 -17.54 -16.92
C ASN A 147 -0.82 -16.29 -16.22
N THR A 148 0.41 -15.89 -16.57
CA THR A 148 0.94 -14.58 -16.17
C THR A 148 0.20 -13.50 -16.97
N ILE A 149 -0.46 -12.56 -16.28
CA ILE A 149 -1.29 -11.52 -16.90
C ILE A 149 -0.69 -10.12 -16.80
N GLY A 150 0.36 -9.95 -16.00
CA GLY A 150 1.03 -8.66 -15.85
C GLY A 150 2.10 -8.65 -14.78
N ARG A 151 2.72 -7.48 -14.62
CA ARG A 151 3.73 -7.21 -13.60
C ARG A 151 3.38 -5.88 -12.93
N LEU A 152 3.36 -5.89 -11.60
CA LEU A 152 3.33 -4.68 -10.77
C LEU A 152 4.77 -4.35 -10.35
N THR A 153 5.08 -3.07 -10.29
CA THR A 153 6.41 -2.53 -10.00
C THR A 153 6.31 -1.40 -8.97
N ARG A 154 7.43 -0.74 -8.69
CA ARG A 154 7.48 0.43 -7.82
C ARG A 154 6.38 1.44 -8.18
N ASP A 155 5.74 1.97 -7.15
CA ASP A 155 4.62 2.92 -7.22
C ASP A 155 3.24 2.32 -7.53
N ASP A 156 3.15 1.01 -7.80
CA ASP A 156 1.86 0.35 -8.01
C ASP A 156 1.17 0.01 -6.68
N LEU A 157 -0.16 0.15 -6.67
CA LEU A 157 -1.04 -0.14 -5.54
C LEU A 157 -2.02 -1.27 -5.92
N TYR A 158 -2.14 -2.28 -5.07
CA TYR A 158 -3.05 -3.41 -5.26
C TYR A 158 -3.97 -3.60 -4.05
N GLY A 159 -5.21 -4.03 -4.29
CA GLY A 159 -6.22 -4.26 -3.24
C GLY A 159 -7.00 -2.99 -2.85
N GLN A 160 -7.06 -2.00 -3.73
CA GLN A 160 -7.75 -0.71 -3.49
C GLN A 160 -9.25 -0.88 -3.27
N GLU A 161 -9.83 -1.97 -3.77
CA GLU A 161 -11.22 -2.37 -3.53
C GLU A 161 -11.54 -2.53 -2.03
N LEU A 162 -10.54 -2.80 -1.18
CA LEU A 162 -10.72 -2.83 0.27
C LEU A 162 -11.15 -1.49 0.84
N MET A 163 -10.83 -0.37 0.18
CA MET A 163 -11.30 0.93 0.62
C MET A 163 -12.82 1.09 0.43
N SER A 164 -13.36 0.59 -0.69
CA SER A 164 -14.82 0.60 -0.92
C SER A 164 -15.54 -0.39 -0.01
N TRP A 165 -14.93 -1.56 0.22
CA TRP A 165 -15.45 -2.53 1.16
C TRP A 165 -15.49 -1.97 2.59
N ALA A 166 -14.43 -1.34 3.06
CA ALA A 166 -14.36 -0.82 4.43
C ALA A 166 -15.37 0.32 4.71
N THR A 167 -15.79 1.07 3.70
CA THR A 167 -16.79 2.14 3.85
C THR A 167 -18.23 1.64 3.83
N THR A 168 -18.48 0.48 3.24
CA THR A 168 -19.84 -0.08 3.07
C THR A 168 -20.11 -1.27 3.98
N SER A 169 -19.07 -1.98 4.43
CA SER A 169 -19.18 -3.15 5.29
C SER A 169 -19.22 -2.78 6.78
N THR A 170 -19.82 -3.67 7.57
CA THR A 170 -19.73 -3.68 9.04
C THR A 170 -19.14 -4.98 9.57
N SER A 171 -18.80 -5.93 8.69
CA SER A 171 -18.35 -7.27 9.05
C SER A 171 -17.13 -7.70 8.23
N PHE A 172 -16.21 -8.42 8.89
CA PHE A 172 -15.06 -9.05 8.26
C PHE A 172 -15.43 -10.27 7.41
N SER A 173 -16.63 -10.82 7.59
CA SER A 173 -17.11 -11.97 6.81
C SER A 173 -17.37 -11.65 5.34
N ASP A 174 -17.52 -10.37 5.00
CA ASP A 174 -17.90 -9.90 3.67
C ASP A 174 -16.69 -9.43 2.84
N LEU A 175 -15.48 -9.91 3.16
CA LEU A 175 -14.28 -9.53 2.43
C LEU A 175 -14.41 -9.83 0.93
N PRO A 176 -13.92 -8.94 0.06
CA PRO A 176 -13.84 -9.24 -1.36
C PRO A 176 -12.92 -10.43 -1.60
N ILE A 177 -13.25 -11.24 -2.60
CA ILE A 177 -12.40 -12.36 -3.03
C ILE A 177 -11.37 -11.85 -4.03
N SER A 178 -10.12 -12.22 -3.82
CA SER A 178 -9.01 -11.86 -4.71
C SER A 178 -9.24 -12.44 -6.11
N SER A 179 -9.22 -11.58 -7.13
CA SER A 179 -9.41 -11.97 -8.54
C SER A 179 -8.11 -12.40 -9.25
N LYS A 180 -6.97 -12.23 -8.59
CA LYS A 180 -5.63 -12.51 -9.13
C LYS A 180 -4.73 -13.05 -8.04
N THR A 181 -3.74 -13.83 -8.47
CA THR A 181 -2.63 -14.24 -7.63
C THR A 181 -1.46 -13.29 -7.83
N LEU A 182 -0.89 -12.79 -6.73
CA LEU A 182 0.32 -11.98 -6.70
C LEU A 182 1.47 -12.83 -6.13
N LYS A 183 2.57 -12.92 -6.89
CA LYS A 183 3.78 -13.64 -6.49
C LYS A 183 5.00 -12.74 -6.68
N SER A 184 5.85 -12.63 -5.67
CA SER A 184 7.09 -11.87 -5.79
C SER A 184 7.99 -12.48 -6.87
N HIS A 185 8.48 -11.65 -7.80
CA HIS A 185 9.41 -12.10 -8.83
C HIS A 185 10.84 -12.18 -8.28
N GLU A 186 11.17 -11.21 -7.45
CA GLU A 186 12.45 -10.99 -6.79
C GLU A 186 12.20 -10.60 -5.34
N LYS A 187 13.22 -10.10 -4.63
CA LYS A 187 13.00 -9.50 -3.31
C LYS A 187 12.14 -8.24 -3.46
N VAL A 188 10.92 -8.28 -2.96
CA VAL A 188 9.95 -7.19 -3.02
C VAL A 188 9.79 -6.56 -1.65
N GLU A 189 9.73 -5.24 -1.62
CA GLU A 189 9.30 -4.49 -0.45
C GLU A 189 7.94 -3.85 -0.74
N VAL A 190 7.02 -4.02 0.20
CA VAL A 190 5.71 -3.38 0.15
C VAL A 190 5.41 -2.66 1.45
N PHE A 191 4.57 -1.64 1.37
CA PHE A 191 3.83 -1.14 2.52
C PHE A 191 2.43 -1.73 2.46
N ALA A 192 2.07 -2.50 3.49
CA ALA A 192 0.81 -3.23 3.56
C ALA A 192 -0.06 -2.69 4.69
N ILE A 193 -1.37 -2.66 4.47
CA ILE A 193 -2.35 -2.41 5.52
C ILE A 193 -3.42 -3.50 5.46
N ARG A 194 -3.65 -4.15 6.60
CA ARG A 194 -4.61 -5.25 6.71
C ARG A 194 -6.03 -4.72 6.63
N ALA A 195 -6.92 -5.50 6.04
CA ALA A 195 -8.34 -5.20 5.92
C ALA A 195 -9.00 -4.95 7.30
N SER A 196 -8.55 -5.65 8.35
CA SER A 196 -9.09 -5.46 9.71
C SER A 196 -8.75 -4.08 10.27
N VAL A 197 -7.53 -3.60 9.99
CA VAL A 197 -7.06 -2.28 10.39
C VAL A 197 -7.75 -1.19 9.56
N LEU A 198 -7.91 -1.41 8.24
CA LEU A 198 -8.69 -0.52 7.37
C LEU A 198 -10.13 -0.35 7.85
N LEU A 199 -10.81 -1.46 8.16
CA LEU A 199 -12.18 -1.44 8.66
C LEU A 199 -12.28 -0.63 9.96
N HIS A 200 -11.32 -0.81 10.87
CA HIS A 200 -11.27 -0.04 12.12
C HIS A 200 -11.08 1.46 11.86
N ILE A 201 -10.08 1.85 11.06
CA ILE A 201 -9.81 3.25 10.70
C ILE A 201 -11.06 3.91 10.12
N VAL A 202 -11.69 3.28 9.14
CA VAL A 202 -12.89 3.83 8.48
C VAL A 202 -14.05 3.93 9.47
N SER A 203 -14.22 2.96 10.37
CA SER A 203 -15.29 2.98 11.37
C SER A 203 -15.15 4.12 12.39
N GLU A 204 -13.92 4.43 12.82
CA GLU A 204 -13.62 5.51 13.77
C GLU A 204 -13.72 6.89 13.09
N HIS A 205 -13.45 6.94 11.78
CA HIS A 205 -13.30 8.18 11.03
C HIS A 205 -14.40 8.39 9.97
N LYS A 206 -15.58 7.79 10.17
CA LYS A 206 -16.71 7.80 9.21
C LYS A 206 -17.02 9.17 8.60
N LYS A 207 -16.84 10.26 9.35
CA LYS A 207 -17.08 11.64 8.88
C LYS A 207 -16.28 12.01 7.61
N TYR A 208 -15.11 11.42 7.39
CA TYR A 208 -14.29 11.68 6.20
C TYR A 208 -14.64 10.78 5.01
N PHE A 209 -15.37 9.69 5.25
CA PHE A 209 -15.69 8.67 4.23
C PHE A 209 -17.16 8.69 3.79
N LYS A 210 -17.98 9.57 4.37
CA LYS A 210 -19.36 9.77 3.93
C LYS A 210 -19.34 10.44 2.56
N THR A 211 -19.78 9.70 1.54
CA THR A 211 -20.19 10.33 0.28
C THR A 211 -21.38 11.22 0.61
N GLU A 212 -21.30 12.52 0.34
CA GLU A 212 -22.52 13.32 0.22
C GLU A 212 -23.41 12.57 -0.76
N THR A 213 -24.59 12.14 -0.29
CA THR A 213 -25.64 11.60 -1.14
C THR A 213 -25.78 12.52 -2.33
N GLN A 214 -25.60 11.98 -3.54
CA GLN A 214 -25.96 12.66 -4.78
C GLN A 214 -27.27 13.40 -4.54
N HIS A 215 -27.22 14.73 -4.63
CA HIS A 215 -28.45 15.50 -4.78
C HIS A 215 -29.25 14.84 -5.92
N PRO A 216 -30.50 14.42 -5.70
CA PRO A 216 -31.31 13.95 -6.80
C PRO A 216 -31.40 15.09 -7.81
N HIS A 217 -30.83 14.86 -8.99
CA HIS A 217 -31.03 15.72 -10.14
C HIS A 217 -32.54 15.96 -10.28
N PRO A 218 -33.02 17.22 -10.31
CA PRO A 218 -34.42 17.46 -10.63
C PRO A 218 -34.64 16.89 -12.03
N THR A 219 -35.46 15.85 -12.13
CA THR A 219 -35.86 15.29 -13.41
C THR A 219 -36.69 16.36 -14.09
N ASP A 220 -36.11 16.96 -15.12
CA ASP A 220 -36.79 17.87 -16.03
C ASP A 220 -37.86 17.05 -16.76
N SER A 221 -39.10 17.19 -16.33
CA SER A 221 -40.27 16.56 -16.94
C SER A 221 -41.52 17.38 -16.61
N THR A 222 -41.62 18.55 -17.23
CA THR A 222 -42.93 19.08 -17.63
C THR A 222 -42.95 19.14 -19.14
N LEU A 223 -43.36 18.02 -19.76
CA LEU A 223 -43.84 18.00 -21.13
C LEU A 223 -45.08 18.90 -21.18
N ILE A 224 -44.96 20.05 -21.85
CA ILE A 224 -46.11 20.83 -22.29
C ILE A 224 -46.68 20.09 -23.49
N GLU A 225 -47.77 19.33 -23.27
CA GLU A 225 -48.58 18.80 -24.36
C GLU A 225 -49.31 19.95 -25.05
N ILE A 226 -49.01 20.12 -26.33
CA ILE A 226 -49.71 21.00 -27.25
C ILE A 226 -50.98 20.26 -27.68
N ASN A 227 -52.14 20.69 -27.20
CA ASN A 227 -53.42 20.25 -27.76
C ASN A 227 -54.00 21.37 -28.62
N GLU A 228 -53.71 21.30 -29.92
CA GLU A 228 -54.62 21.81 -30.94
C GLU A 228 -55.70 20.75 -31.19
N HIS A 229 -56.96 21.10 -30.98
CA HIS A 229 -58.07 20.82 -31.90
C HIS A 229 -59.33 21.53 -31.40
N GLY A 230 -59.83 22.45 -32.21
CA GLY A 230 -61.12 23.11 -31.99
C GLY A 230 -62.31 22.26 -32.42
N ASN A 231 -63.50 22.64 -31.95
CA ASN A 231 -64.67 22.91 -32.80
C ASN A 231 -65.82 23.49 -31.95
N SER A 232 -66.23 24.72 -32.24
CA SER A 232 -67.62 25.12 -32.56
C SER A 232 -67.72 26.64 -32.68
#